data_AF-A0A0L1IJ56-F1
#
_entry.id   AF-A0A0L1IJ56-F1
#
_cell.length_a   1.000
_cell.length_b   1.000
_cell.length_c   1.000
_cell.angle_alpha   90.00
_cell.angle_beta   90.00
_cell.angle_gamma   90.00
#
_symmetry.space_group_name_H-M   'P 1'
#
loop_
_entity.id
_entity.type
_entity.pdbx_description
1 polymer ?
#
loop_
_entity_poly.entity_id
_entity_poly.type
_entity_poly.pdbx_seq_one_letter_code
_entity_poly.pdbx_strand_id
1 'polypeptide(L)'
;MKIFELLKKLFLKENNQVKKDDKSTQVAIPIKTNDNSNNDNIDISINSEYINKRAKLDSEKEFKLKVIENKQKVLAKLIEIKNEYKKCNKCQDIYQENIKNMKVNLSKLNNYIDDNFGYLNEYEDYKKYMFADNSKIYSSSDDTAAEDLVKFLEAYLKSYTEYKPTYFIACDDHKKINQEHEILETKLKDLNKLIK
;
A
#
# COMPACT_ATOMS: atom_id res chain seq x y z
N MET A 1 -21.90 -27.49 10.80
CA MET A 1 -22.01 -27.18 9.36
C MET A 1 -23.22 -26.29 9.05
N LYS A 2 -23.20 -24.98 9.38
CA LYS A 2 -24.29 -24.04 9.02
C LYS A 2 -23.83 -22.70 8.44
N ILE A 3 -22.52 -22.43 8.40
CA ILE A 3 -21.95 -21.18 7.85
C ILE A 3 -21.75 -21.29 6.33
N PHE A 4 -21.36 -22.45 5.82
CA PHE A 4 -21.10 -22.67 4.39
C PHE A 4 -22.36 -22.57 3.52
N GLU A 5 -23.55 -22.89 4.04
CA GLU A 5 -24.81 -22.74 3.30
C GLU A 5 -25.29 -21.28 3.27
N LEU A 6 -24.97 -20.48 4.29
CA LEU A 6 -25.31 -19.05 4.31
C LEU A 6 -24.52 -18.28 3.23
N LEU A 7 -23.27 -18.66 3.00
CA LEU A 7 -22.41 -18.06 1.97
C LEU A 7 -22.84 -18.45 0.56
N LYS A 8 -23.30 -19.70 0.31
CA LYS A 8 -23.82 -20.09 -1.02
C LYS A 8 -25.06 -19.30 -1.44
N LYS A 9 -25.91 -18.87 -0.51
CA LYS A 9 -27.12 -18.06 -0.82
C LYS A 9 -26.81 -16.60 -1.17
N LEU A 10 -25.66 -16.06 -0.74
CA LEU A 10 -25.25 -14.70 -1.10
C LEU A 10 -24.64 -14.60 -2.52
N PHE A 11 -24.25 -15.72 -3.13
CA PHE A 11 -23.69 -15.79 -4.49
C PHE A 11 -24.65 -16.35 -5.55
N LEU A 12 -25.89 -16.67 -5.17
CA LEU A 12 -26.94 -17.14 -6.08
C LEU A 12 -28.10 -16.13 -6.08
N LYS A 13 -27.87 -14.97 -6.72
CA LYS A 13 -28.97 -14.21 -7.30
C LYS A 13 -28.54 -13.45 -8.55
N GLU A 14 -29.00 -14.02 -9.66
CA GLU A 14 -29.33 -13.39 -10.95
C GLU A 14 -28.23 -12.62 -11.68
N ASN A 15 -27.48 -13.42 -12.44
CA ASN A 15 -26.90 -13.02 -13.71
C ASN A 15 -28.02 -12.66 -14.70
N ASN A 16 -28.63 -11.49 -14.54
CA ASN A 16 -29.42 -10.89 -15.62
C ASN A 16 -28.42 -10.22 -16.58
N GLN A 17 -28.04 -10.98 -17.60
CA GLN A 17 -27.48 -10.42 -18.82
C GLN A 17 -28.44 -9.32 -19.30
N VAL A 18 -28.02 -8.06 -19.20
CA VAL A 18 -28.66 -6.99 -19.93
C VAL A 18 -28.38 -7.24 -21.41
N LYS A 19 -29.32 -7.92 -22.08
CA LYS A 19 -29.43 -7.86 -23.53
C LYS A 19 -29.55 -6.38 -23.90
N LYS A 20 -28.57 -5.88 -24.65
CA LYS A 20 -28.76 -4.67 -25.45
C LYS A 20 -29.77 -5.02 -26.53
N ASP A 21 -31.06 -4.83 -26.24
CA ASP A 21 -32.06 -4.70 -27.29
C ASP A 21 -32.12 -3.21 -27.67
N ASP A 22 -31.50 -2.92 -28.81
CA ASP A 22 -31.73 -1.73 -29.61
C ASP A 22 -33.20 -1.69 -30.02
N LYS A 23 -34.06 -0.98 -29.28
CA LYS A 23 -35.32 -0.44 -29.82
C LYS A 23 -35.64 0.89 -29.15
N SER A 24 -35.41 1.96 -29.92
CA SER A 24 -36.04 3.25 -29.72
C SER A 24 -37.54 3.06 -29.54
N THR A 25 -38.04 3.30 -28.34
CA THR A 25 -39.48 3.49 -28.13
C THR A 25 -39.67 4.97 -27.86
N GLN A 26 -39.98 5.73 -28.91
CA GLN A 26 -40.54 7.07 -28.78
C GLN A 26 -41.88 6.92 -28.08
N VAL A 27 -41.94 7.27 -26.80
CA VAL A 27 -43.23 7.52 -26.13
C VAL A 27 -43.68 8.90 -26.60
N ALA A 28 -44.45 8.93 -27.69
CA ALA A 28 -45.22 10.11 -28.06
C ALA A 28 -46.33 10.29 -27.03
N ILE A 29 -46.16 11.22 -26.10
CA ILE A 29 -47.24 11.71 -25.25
C ILE A 29 -48.06 12.68 -26.12
N PRO A 30 -49.37 12.45 -26.35
CA PRO A 30 -50.19 13.41 -27.07
C PRO A 30 -50.40 14.64 -26.18
N ILE A 31 -49.75 15.74 -26.55
CA ILE A 31 -49.98 17.06 -25.97
C ILE A 31 -51.35 17.53 -26.48
N LYS A 32 -52.36 17.54 -25.61
CA LYS A 32 -53.55 18.37 -25.83
C LYS A 32 -53.13 19.82 -25.60
N THR A 33 -53.01 20.56 -26.69
CA THR A 33 -52.87 22.01 -26.68
C THR A 33 -54.14 22.63 -26.09
N ASN A 34 -53.98 23.39 -25.02
CA ASN A 34 -54.85 24.51 -24.74
C ASN A 34 -53.92 25.71 -24.54
N ASP A 35 -53.91 26.57 -25.55
CA ASP A 35 -53.22 27.85 -25.54
C ASP A 35 -53.76 28.69 -24.39
N ASN A 36 -52.89 29.05 -23.45
CA ASN A 36 -52.88 30.39 -22.91
C ASN A 36 -51.51 30.75 -22.36
N SER A 37 -51.07 31.91 -22.82
CA SER A 37 -49.75 32.52 -22.70
C SER A 37 -49.24 32.69 -21.26
N ASN A 38 -48.04 32.18 -21.00
CA ASN A 38 -46.94 33.00 -20.53
C ASN A 38 -45.62 32.31 -20.90
N ASN A 39 -44.89 32.97 -21.80
CA ASN A 39 -43.74 32.44 -22.49
C ASN A 39 -42.48 32.65 -21.64
N ASP A 40 -42.35 31.90 -20.55
CA ASP A 40 -41.03 31.57 -20.01
C ASP A 40 -40.68 30.19 -20.56
N ASN A 41 -40.20 30.17 -21.80
CA ASN A 41 -39.50 29.03 -22.35
C ASN A 41 -38.22 28.86 -21.52
N ILE A 42 -38.33 28.20 -20.37
CA ILE A 42 -37.17 27.71 -19.62
C ILE A 42 -36.51 26.73 -20.57
N ASP A 43 -35.44 27.20 -21.20
CA ASP A 43 -34.65 26.46 -22.16
C ASP A 43 -34.24 25.12 -21.55
N ILE A 44 -34.93 24.05 -21.96
CA ILE A 44 -34.74 22.68 -21.45
C ILE A 44 -33.29 22.22 -21.73
N SER A 45 -32.61 22.84 -22.69
CA SER A 45 -31.18 22.67 -22.95
C SER A 45 -30.33 23.01 -21.72
N ILE A 46 -30.57 24.16 -21.08
CA ILE A 46 -29.84 24.62 -19.89
C ILE A 46 -30.05 23.66 -18.71
N ASN A 47 -31.26 23.10 -18.59
CA ASN A 47 -31.58 22.15 -17.53
C ASN A 47 -30.91 20.78 -17.77
N SER A 48 -30.88 20.31 -19.01
CA SER A 48 -30.22 19.06 -19.38
C SER A 48 -28.69 19.13 -19.20
N GLU A 49 -28.07 20.24 -19.58
CA GLU A 49 -26.63 20.47 -19.38
C GLU A 49 -26.28 20.54 -17.89
N TYR A 50 -27.09 21.25 -17.10
CA TYR A 50 -26.95 21.32 -15.65
C TYR A 50 -27.08 19.94 -14.98
N ILE A 51 -28.11 19.16 -15.35
CA ILE A 51 -28.34 17.80 -14.83
C ILE A 51 -27.15 16.89 -15.18
N ASN A 52 -26.68 16.91 -16.42
CA ASN A 52 -25.54 16.11 -16.86
C ASN A 52 -24.25 16.49 -16.14
N LYS A 53 -24.01 17.80 -15.93
CA LYS A 53 -22.85 18.28 -15.16
C LYS A 53 -22.91 17.81 -13.71
N ARG A 54 -24.09 17.83 -13.09
CA ARG A 54 -24.29 17.37 -11.71
C ARG A 54 -24.11 15.85 -11.58
N ALA A 55 -24.68 15.07 -12.50
CA ALA A 55 -24.48 13.62 -12.55
C ALA A 55 -22.99 13.24 -12.71
N LYS A 56 -22.24 13.97 -13.55
CA LYS A 56 -20.79 13.78 -13.71
C LYS A 56 -20.02 14.08 -12.42
N LEU A 57 -20.35 15.19 -11.75
CA LEU A 57 -19.73 15.57 -10.47
C LEU A 57 -20.04 14.56 -9.36
N ASP A 58 -21.27 14.08 -9.28
CA ASP A 58 -21.68 13.10 -8.27
C ASP A 58 -21.03 11.73 -8.53
N SER A 59 -20.90 11.32 -9.81
CA SER A 59 -20.12 10.12 -10.18
C SER A 59 -18.64 10.25 -9.82
N GLU A 60 -18.03 11.42 -10.04
CA GLU A 60 -16.64 11.66 -9.65
C GLU A 60 -16.46 11.61 -8.12
N LYS A 61 -17.39 12.19 -7.36
CA LYS A 61 -17.39 12.11 -5.89
C LYS A 61 -17.57 10.68 -5.39
N GLU A 62 -18.50 9.92 -5.98
CA GLU A 62 -18.72 8.51 -5.63
C GLU A 62 -17.47 7.67 -5.90
N PHE A 63 -16.81 7.91 -7.04
CA PHE A 63 -15.52 7.29 -7.35
C PHE A 63 -14.48 7.63 -6.27
N LYS A 64 -14.29 8.91 -5.93
CA LYS A 64 -13.33 9.34 -4.90
C LYS A 64 -13.64 8.70 -3.54
N LEU A 65 -14.90 8.63 -3.14
CA LEU A 65 -15.33 7.97 -1.89
C LEU A 65 -14.96 6.48 -1.89
N LYS A 66 -15.22 5.75 -2.97
CA LYS A 66 -14.82 4.33 -3.10
C LYS A 66 -13.30 4.15 -3.01
N VAL A 67 -12.52 5.06 -3.59
CA VAL A 67 -11.06 5.01 -3.50
C VAL A 67 -10.60 5.25 -2.04
N ILE A 68 -11.22 6.20 -1.33
CA ILE A 68 -10.94 6.46 0.09
C ILE A 68 -11.27 5.24 0.97
N GLU A 69 -12.45 4.64 0.80
CA GLU A 69 -12.84 3.42 1.54
C GLU A 69 -11.87 2.27 1.29
N ASN A 70 -11.48 2.05 0.04
CA ASN A 70 -10.49 1.03 -0.31
C ASN A 70 -9.12 1.32 0.33
N LYS A 71 -8.71 2.59 0.37
CA LYS A 71 -7.47 3.01 1.04
C LYS A 71 -7.52 2.72 2.54
N GLN A 72 -8.63 3.02 3.20
CA GLN A 72 -8.80 2.72 4.63
C GLN A 72 -8.71 1.22 4.91
N LYS A 73 -9.35 0.37 4.09
CA LYS A 73 -9.26 -1.10 4.22
C LYS A 73 -7.84 -1.62 4.07
N VAL A 74 -7.09 -1.11 3.07
CA VAL A 74 -5.68 -1.49 2.86
C VAL A 74 -4.82 -1.07 4.05
N LEU A 75 -4.98 0.15 4.56
CA LEU A 75 -4.24 0.64 5.73
C LEU A 75 -4.55 -0.19 6.99
N ALA A 76 -5.81 -0.55 7.21
CA ALA A 76 -6.19 -1.42 8.33
C ALA A 76 -5.50 -2.78 8.25
N LYS A 77 -5.46 -3.39 7.05
CA LYS A 77 -4.80 -4.69 6.84
C LYS A 77 -3.29 -4.62 7.06
N LEU A 78 -2.63 -3.54 6.64
CA LEU A 78 -1.20 -3.32 6.91
C LEU A 78 -0.91 -3.23 8.42
N ILE A 79 -1.80 -2.61 9.20
CA ILE A 79 -1.68 -2.54 10.66
C ILE A 79 -1.86 -3.92 11.30
N GLU A 80 -2.82 -4.72 10.82
CA GLU A 80 -3.03 -6.10 11.28
C GLU A 80 -1.77 -6.94 11.10
N ILE A 81 -1.18 -6.93 9.90
CA ILE A 81 0.07 -7.63 9.58
C ILE A 81 1.19 -7.24 10.55
N LYS A 82 1.36 -5.94 10.80
CA LYS A 82 2.37 -5.44 11.75
C LYS A 82 2.15 -5.99 13.17
N ASN A 83 0.89 -6.11 13.58
CA ASN A 83 0.55 -6.65 14.90
C ASN A 83 0.69 -8.17 14.98
N GLU A 84 0.56 -8.88 13.86
CA GLU A 84 0.71 -10.33 13.80
C GLU A 84 2.15 -10.76 14.11
N TYR A 85 3.14 -10.07 13.53
CA TYR A 85 4.55 -10.27 13.87
C TYR A 85 4.86 -10.00 15.34
N LYS A 86 4.22 -8.99 15.93
CA LYS A 86 4.37 -8.68 17.35
C LYS A 86 3.72 -9.70 18.27
N LYS A 87 2.79 -10.53 17.79
CA LYS A 87 2.09 -11.54 18.61
C LYS A 87 2.67 -12.94 18.45
N CYS A 88 3.45 -13.19 17.41
CA CYS A 88 4.08 -14.49 17.19
C CYS A 88 5.41 -14.60 17.94
N ASN A 89 5.49 -15.53 18.91
CA ASN A 89 6.71 -15.77 19.68
C ASN A 89 7.91 -16.14 18.79
N LYS A 90 7.75 -17.04 17.81
CA LYS A 90 8.85 -17.41 16.89
C LYS A 90 9.38 -16.21 16.11
N CYS A 91 8.48 -15.34 15.63
CA CYS A 91 8.84 -14.10 14.96
C CYS A 91 9.58 -13.15 15.90
N GLN A 92 9.16 -13.04 17.15
CA GLN A 92 9.84 -12.25 18.17
C GLN A 92 11.23 -12.80 18.51
N ASP A 93 11.39 -14.12 18.58
CA ASP A 93 12.67 -14.76 18.89
C ASP A 93 13.69 -14.50 17.76
N ILE A 94 13.31 -14.77 16.51
CA ILE A 94 14.11 -14.43 15.31
C ILE A 94 14.49 -12.94 15.33
N TYR A 95 13.53 -12.09 15.69
CA TYR A 95 13.72 -10.66 15.74
C TYR A 95 14.73 -10.22 16.81
N GLN A 96 14.62 -10.73 18.03
CA GLN A 96 15.55 -10.41 19.10
C GLN A 96 16.96 -10.94 18.80
N GLU A 97 17.06 -12.13 18.22
CA GLU A 97 18.33 -12.71 17.77
C GLU A 97 19.00 -11.84 16.72
N ASN A 98 18.25 -11.43 15.68
CA ASN A 98 18.77 -10.55 14.63
C ASN A 98 19.22 -9.19 15.17
N ILE A 99 18.45 -8.56 16.06
CA ILE A 99 18.86 -7.30 16.71
C ILE A 99 20.16 -7.49 17.49
N LYS A 100 20.29 -8.59 18.24
CA LYS A 100 21.49 -8.88 19.02
C LYS A 100 22.70 -9.04 18.11
N ASN A 101 22.56 -9.81 17.03
CA ASN A 101 23.61 -10.03 16.05
C ASN A 101 24.04 -8.74 15.35
N MET A 102 23.09 -7.89 14.94
CA MET A 102 23.38 -6.59 14.33
C MET A 102 24.15 -5.67 15.28
N LYS A 103 23.76 -5.60 16.56
CA LYS A 103 24.46 -4.80 17.57
C LYS A 103 25.91 -5.27 17.78
N VAL A 104 26.13 -6.57 17.86
CA VAL A 104 27.48 -7.15 17.99
C VAL A 104 28.33 -6.82 16.77
N ASN A 105 27.76 -6.96 15.58
CA ASN A 105 28.47 -6.69 14.33
C ASN A 105 28.81 -5.20 14.16
N LEU A 106 27.88 -4.29 14.49
CA LEU A 106 28.13 -2.85 14.50
C LEU A 106 29.27 -2.48 15.46
N SER A 107 29.28 -3.07 16.65
CA SER A 107 30.36 -2.85 17.63
C SER A 107 31.72 -3.36 17.11
N LYS A 108 31.76 -4.53 16.46
CA LYS A 108 32.99 -5.04 15.84
C LYS A 108 33.47 -4.15 14.71
N LEU A 109 32.56 -3.64 13.89
CA LEU A 109 32.89 -2.71 12.81
C LEU A 109 33.47 -1.40 13.36
N ASN A 110 32.86 -0.82 14.39
CA ASN A 110 33.38 0.39 15.02
C ASN A 110 34.80 0.17 15.58
N ASN A 111 35.03 -0.93 16.29
CA ASN A 111 36.38 -1.26 16.77
C ASN A 111 37.38 -1.43 15.62
N TYR A 112 36.98 -2.11 14.53
CA TYR A 112 37.82 -2.22 13.34
C TYR A 112 38.14 -0.85 12.74
N ILE A 113 37.16 0.05 12.63
CA ILE A 113 37.36 1.40 12.12
C ILE A 113 38.33 2.18 13.03
N ASP A 114 38.17 2.08 14.35
CA ASP A 114 39.04 2.72 15.34
C ASP A 114 40.48 2.22 15.22
N ASP A 115 40.68 0.90 15.11
CA ASP A 115 42.00 0.26 14.92
C ASP A 115 42.67 0.68 13.60
N ASN A 116 41.87 1.07 12.61
CA ASN A 116 42.31 1.48 11.27
C ASN A 116 42.22 3.01 11.05
N PHE A 117 42.22 3.80 12.13
CA PHE A 117 42.22 5.27 12.07
C PHE A 117 41.09 5.89 11.24
N GLY A 118 39.91 5.28 11.26
CA GLY A 118 38.75 5.77 10.51
C GLY A 118 38.59 5.22 9.11
N TYR A 119 39.50 4.35 8.63
CA TYR A 119 39.51 3.87 7.24
C TYR A 119 38.99 2.45 7.08
N LEU A 120 38.30 2.21 5.95
CA LEU A 120 37.86 0.89 5.51
C LEU A 120 38.90 0.26 4.58
N ASN A 121 40.04 -0.17 5.15
CA ASN A 121 41.22 -0.60 4.40
C ASN A 121 40.96 -1.74 3.37
N GLU A 122 40.24 -2.80 3.75
CA GLU A 122 39.90 -3.91 2.86
C GLU A 122 38.40 -4.21 2.83
N TYR A 123 37.81 -4.26 1.64
CA TYR A 123 36.39 -4.51 1.41
C TYR A 123 35.89 -5.82 2.05
N GLU A 124 36.63 -6.90 1.85
CA GLU A 124 36.24 -8.22 2.32
C GLU A 124 36.26 -8.35 3.85
N ASP A 125 37.07 -7.54 4.52
CA ASP A 125 37.20 -7.60 5.97
C ASP A 125 36.04 -6.92 6.68
N TYR A 126 35.65 -5.72 6.26
CA TYR A 126 34.50 -5.06 6.89
C TYR A 126 33.17 -5.69 6.48
N LYS A 127 33.09 -6.30 5.29
CA LYS A 127 31.88 -6.96 4.79
C LYS A 127 31.40 -8.10 5.70
N LYS A 128 32.32 -8.76 6.40
CA LYS A 128 32.01 -9.80 7.41
C LYS A 128 31.15 -9.26 8.56
N TYR A 129 31.18 -7.96 8.81
CA TYR A 129 30.43 -7.27 9.86
C TYR A 129 29.16 -6.58 9.33
N MET A 130 28.94 -6.57 8.02
CA MET A 130 27.72 -6.02 7.45
C MET A 130 26.58 -7.03 7.58
N PHE A 131 25.42 -6.56 8.01
CA PHE A 131 24.16 -7.30 7.91
C PHE A 131 23.46 -6.94 6.58
N ALA A 132 22.72 -7.90 6.02
CA ALA A 132 22.30 -8.00 4.61
C ALA A 132 21.77 -6.72 3.90
N ASP A 133 21.83 -6.75 2.56
CA ASP A 133 21.35 -5.78 1.56
C ASP A 133 22.15 -4.49 1.32
N ASN A 134 23.30 -4.31 1.97
CA ASN A 134 24.20 -3.22 1.58
C ASN A 134 25.00 -3.60 0.32
N SER A 135 24.48 -3.23 -0.84
CA SER A 135 25.14 -3.39 -2.15
C SER A 135 26.12 -2.26 -2.48
N LYS A 136 26.17 -1.21 -1.66
CA LYS A 136 27.10 -0.09 -1.85
C LYS A 136 28.51 -0.59 -1.53
N ILE A 137 29.42 -0.37 -2.48
CA ILE A 137 30.85 -0.62 -2.30
C ILE A 137 31.45 0.67 -1.77
N TYR A 138 32.07 0.61 -0.60
CA TYR A 138 32.76 1.75 0.00
C TYR A 138 34.25 1.64 -0.36
N SER A 139 34.81 2.74 -0.86
CA SER A 139 36.23 2.81 -1.23
C SER A 139 37.09 2.91 0.02
N SER A 140 38.25 2.23 0.03
CA SER A 140 39.25 2.35 1.09
C SER A 140 39.96 3.71 1.10
N SER A 141 39.91 4.44 -0.02
CA SER A 141 40.51 5.77 -0.16
C SER A 141 39.56 6.93 0.18
N ASP A 142 38.31 6.64 0.49
CA ASP A 142 37.30 7.64 0.86
C ASP A 142 37.31 7.78 2.39
N ASP A 143 37.63 8.97 2.88
CA ASP A 143 37.74 9.30 4.30
C ASP A 143 36.37 9.37 5.00
N THR A 144 35.27 9.41 4.24
CA THR A 144 33.89 9.39 4.77
C THR A 144 33.24 8.02 4.70
N ALA A 145 33.85 7.07 3.99
CA ALA A 145 33.29 5.73 3.73
C ALA A 145 32.91 4.97 5.00
N ALA A 146 33.77 5.01 6.03
CA ALA A 146 33.52 4.37 7.31
C ALA A 146 32.29 4.96 8.01
N GLU A 147 32.21 6.29 8.07
CA GLU A 147 31.12 7.01 8.73
C GLU A 147 29.78 6.77 8.01
N ASP A 148 29.79 6.82 6.67
CA ASP A 148 28.64 6.53 5.82
C ASP A 148 28.10 5.11 6.04
N LEU A 149 29.00 4.13 6.13
CA LEU A 149 28.65 2.74 6.38
C LEU A 149 28.01 2.57 7.76
N VAL A 150 28.60 3.16 8.81
CA VAL A 150 28.07 3.10 10.17
C VAL A 150 26.68 3.73 10.23
N LYS A 151 26.49 4.93 9.67
CA LYS A 151 25.18 5.61 9.61
C LYS A 151 24.12 4.77 8.90
N PHE A 152 24.48 4.14 7.79
CA PHE A 152 23.57 3.24 7.07
C PHE A 152 23.12 2.07 7.96
N LEU A 153 24.08 1.40 8.61
CA LEU A 153 23.80 0.25 9.47
C LEU A 153 22.98 0.63 10.71
N GLU A 154 23.23 1.79 11.31
CA GLU A 154 22.41 2.33 12.40
C GLU A 154 20.98 2.64 11.96
N ALA A 155 20.80 3.26 10.79
CA ALA A 155 19.48 3.53 10.23
C ALA A 155 18.71 2.23 9.89
N TYR A 156 19.43 1.21 9.42
CA TYR A 156 18.89 -0.12 9.18
C TYR A 156 18.45 -0.78 10.49
N LEU A 157 19.30 -0.77 11.52
CA LEU A 157 18.98 -1.29 12.85
C LEU A 157 17.76 -0.57 13.45
N LYS A 158 17.67 0.75 13.31
CA LYS A 158 16.50 1.54 13.73
C LYS A 158 15.22 1.14 12.99
N SER A 159 15.33 0.92 11.68
CA SER A 159 14.19 0.45 10.87
C SER A 159 13.72 -0.93 11.31
N TYR A 160 14.67 -1.79 11.70
CA TYR A 160 14.37 -3.08 12.30
C TYR A 160 13.66 -2.91 13.65
N THR A 161 14.18 -2.07 14.57
CA THR A 161 13.59 -1.86 15.91
C THR A 161 12.16 -1.28 15.88
N GLU A 162 11.81 -0.54 14.83
CA GLU A 162 10.49 0.03 14.61
C GLU A 162 9.46 -0.94 14.00
N TYR A 163 9.87 -2.19 13.75
CA TYR A 163 9.09 -3.20 13.03
C TYR A 163 8.66 -2.68 11.64
N LYS A 164 9.59 -2.11 10.86
CA LYS A 164 9.31 -1.80 9.47
C LYS A 164 9.18 -3.10 8.67
N PRO A 165 8.04 -3.36 8.00
CA PRO A 165 7.76 -4.71 7.50
C PRO A 165 8.67 -5.18 6.36
N THR A 166 9.20 -4.27 5.53
CA THR A 166 10.15 -4.59 4.46
C THR A 166 11.53 -5.03 4.97
N TYR A 167 11.82 -4.83 6.26
CA TYR A 167 13.07 -5.22 6.89
C TYR A 167 12.92 -6.51 7.70
N PHE A 168 11.73 -7.14 7.71
CA PHE A 168 11.41 -8.24 8.60
C PHE A 168 11.60 -9.61 7.94
N ILE A 169 12.41 -10.47 8.57
CA ILE A 169 12.48 -11.90 8.21
C ILE A 169 11.45 -12.64 9.05
N ALA A 170 10.36 -13.07 8.41
CA ALA A 170 9.30 -13.81 9.06
C ALA A 170 9.67 -15.28 9.33
N CYS A 171 9.10 -15.87 10.39
CA CYS A 171 9.17 -17.32 10.58
C CYS A 171 8.43 -18.02 9.44
N ASP A 172 8.67 -19.33 9.27
CA ASP A 172 8.08 -20.12 8.19
C ASP A 172 6.55 -20.00 8.09
N ASP A 173 5.88 -20.00 9.25
CA ASP A 173 4.42 -19.86 9.37
C ASP A 173 3.88 -18.52 8.84
N HIS A 174 4.72 -17.47 8.81
CA HIS A 174 4.35 -16.11 8.41
C HIS A 174 5.08 -15.61 7.16
N LYS A 175 5.80 -16.48 6.43
CA LYS A 175 6.48 -16.10 5.18
C LYS A 175 5.55 -15.47 4.14
N LYS A 176 4.29 -15.93 4.08
CA LYS A 176 3.27 -15.42 3.16
C LYS A 176 2.78 -14.01 3.52
N ILE A 177 2.92 -13.61 4.78
CA ILE A 177 2.50 -12.28 5.25
C ILE A 177 3.38 -11.19 4.65
N ASN A 178 4.68 -11.44 4.42
CA ASN A 178 5.56 -10.50 3.72
C ASN A 178 5.08 -10.24 2.28
N GLN A 179 4.67 -11.28 1.56
CA GLN A 179 4.11 -11.15 0.21
C GLN A 179 2.80 -10.35 0.22
N GLU A 180 1.91 -10.63 1.19
CA GLU A 180 0.67 -9.87 1.35
C GLU A 180 0.96 -8.39 1.63
N HIS A 181 1.94 -8.10 2.49
CA HIS A 181 2.37 -6.74 2.81
C HIS A 181 2.84 -5.97 1.57
N GLU A 182 3.72 -6.55 0.75
CA GLU A 182 4.22 -5.92 -0.49
C GLU A 182 3.10 -5.62 -1.49
N ILE A 183 2.14 -6.53 -1.63
CA ILE A 183 0.96 -6.33 -2.48
C ILE A 183 0.11 -5.17 -1.95
N LEU A 184 -0.11 -5.11 -0.63
CA LEU A 184 -0.90 -4.04 0.00
C LEU A 184 -0.21 -2.67 -0.12
N GLU A 185 1.11 -2.59 0.00
CA GLU A 185 1.86 -1.35 -0.23
C GLU A 185 1.74 -0.86 -1.68
N THR A 186 1.86 -1.77 -2.64
CA THR A 186 1.69 -1.44 -4.07
C THR A 186 0.27 -0.92 -4.32
N LYS A 187 -0.73 -1.60 -3.77
CA LYS A 187 -2.13 -1.17 -3.85
C LYS A 187 -2.35 0.20 -3.21
N LEU A 188 -1.72 0.49 -2.08
CA LEU A 188 -1.78 1.80 -1.43
C LEU A 188 -1.19 2.90 -2.31
N LYS A 189 -0.03 2.65 -2.94
CA LYS A 189 0.61 3.57 -3.89
C LYS A 189 -0.30 3.88 -5.07
N ASP A 190 -0.97 2.87 -5.63
CA ASP A 190 -1.88 3.06 -6.76
C ASP A 190 -3.16 3.80 -6.35
N LEU A 191 -3.76 3.47 -5.20
CA LEU A 191 -4.89 4.22 -4.66
C LEU A 191 -4.56 5.70 -4.41
N ASN A 192 -3.33 6.00 -3.97
CA ASN A 192 -2.88 7.39 -3.79
C ASN A 192 -2.79 8.17 -5.11
N LYS A 193 -2.51 7.52 -6.24
CA LYS A 193 -2.51 8.18 -7.56
C LYS A 193 -3.92 8.56 -8.02
N LEU A 194 -4.94 7.86 -7.52
CA LEU A 194 -6.34 8.02 -7.91
C LEU A 194 -7.08 9.11 -7.12
N ILE A 195 -6.50 9.62 -6.02
CA ILE A 195 -7.01 10.74 -5.20
C ILE A 195 -6.05 11.92 -5.35
N LYS A 196 -5.87 12.41 -6.58
CA LYS A 196 -5.25 13.72 -6.83
C LYS A 196 -6.30 14.81 -6.92
#